data_AF-A0A385HWV1-F1
#
_entry.id   AF-A0A385HWV1-F1
#
_cell.length_a   1.000
_cell.length_b   1.000
_cell.length_c   1.000
_cell.angle_alpha   90.00
_cell.angle_beta   90.00
_cell.angle_gamma   90.00
#
_symmetry.space_group_name_H-M   'P 1'
#
loop_
_entity.id
_entity.type
_entity.pdbx_description
1 polymer ?
#
loop_
_entity_poly.entity_id
_entity_poly.type
_entity_poly.pdbx_seq_one_letter_code
_entity_poly.pdbx_strand_id
1 'polypeptide(L)'
;WGATLANLTCLQQTDLKSLIAYSSISHMGLVIAAIMVQTQWSLSGAMALMIAHGFTSSALFCLANTTYERTKTRIMILTRGFHNILPMLTTWWLLINLMNIATPPTMNFTGELLIASSLFNWCPTTIIMFGLSMLITASYSLHMFLSTQMGTPLLNTMTHPTHSREHLLMMLHTVPLMLISLKPELVI
;
A
#
# COMPACT_ATOMS: atom_id res chain seq x y z
N TRP A 1 14.18 9.58 -8.80
CA TRP A 1 14.83 8.41 -9.44
C TRP A 1 14.81 7.16 -8.57
N GLY A 2 15.29 7.19 -7.31
CA GLY A 2 15.24 6.01 -6.44
C GLY A 2 13.83 5.44 -6.23
N ALA A 3 12.84 6.30 -5.93
CA ALA A 3 11.43 5.88 -5.75
C ALA A 3 10.84 5.21 -7.00
N THR A 4 11.10 5.77 -8.19
CA THR A 4 10.61 5.20 -9.46
C THR A 4 11.27 3.86 -9.78
N LEU A 5 12.55 3.69 -9.47
CA LEU A 5 13.24 2.39 -9.65
C LEU A 5 12.68 1.34 -8.69
N ALA A 6 12.45 1.68 -7.41
CA ALA A 6 11.81 0.78 -6.46
C ALA A 6 10.37 0.40 -6.89
N ASN A 7 9.63 1.33 -7.47
CA ASN A 7 8.32 1.06 -8.06
C ASN A 7 8.41 0.05 -9.23
N LEU A 8 9.41 0.18 -10.10
CA LEU A 8 9.62 -0.76 -11.21
C LEU A 8 10.03 -2.15 -10.70
N THR A 9 10.84 -2.24 -9.65
CA THR A 9 11.20 -3.55 -9.08
C THR A 9 10.01 -4.26 -8.48
N CYS A 10 8.99 -3.54 -7.97
CA CYS A 10 7.75 -4.12 -7.45
C CYS A 10 6.98 -4.91 -8.53
N LEU A 11 6.98 -4.46 -9.78
CA LEU A 11 6.29 -5.15 -10.88
C LEU A 11 6.90 -6.52 -11.23
N GLN A 12 8.15 -6.73 -10.85
CA GLN A 12 8.89 -7.97 -11.14
C GLN A 12 9.02 -8.88 -9.90
N GLN A 13 8.54 -8.44 -8.74
CA GLN A 13 8.61 -9.25 -7.53
C GLN A 13 7.68 -10.45 -7.64
N THR A 14 8.21 -11.63 -7.30
CA THR A 14 7.43 -12.87 -7.18
C THR A 14 7.06 -13.21 -5.74
N ASP A 15 7.81 -12.67 -4.77
CA ASP A 15 7.55 -12.83 -3.33
C ASP A 15 6.69 -11.66 -2.82
N LEU A 16 5.60 -12.01 -2.12
CA LEU A 16 4.60 -11.06 -1.64
C LEU A 16 5.17 -10.10 -0.59
N LYS A 17 6.01 -10.59 0.33
CA LYS A 17 6.58 -9.75 1.40
C LYS A 17 7.68 -8.84 0.84
N SER A 18 8.47 -9.31 -0.14
CA SER A 18 9.45 -8.44 -0.81
C SER A 18 8.75 -7.36 -1.63
N LEU A 19 7.65 -7.67 -2.33
CA LEU A 19 6.85 -6.66 -3.04
C LEU A 19 6.37 -5.56 -2.09
N ILE A 20 5.81 -5.93 -0.94
CA ILE A 20 5.40 -4.94 0.08
C ILE A 20 6.61 -4.14 0.58
N ALA A 21 7.75 -4.77 0.83
CA ALA A 21 8.96 -4.07 1.26
C ALA A 21 9.46 -3.06 0.21
N TYR A 22 9.51 -3.43 -1.08
CA TYR A 22 9.91 -2.48 -2.14
C TYR A 22 8.90 -1.35 -2.33
N SER A 23 7.60 -1.61 -2.15
CA SER A 23 6.59 -0.55 -2.15
C SER A 23 6.82 0.45 -1.02
N SER A 24 7.31 0.00 0.15
CA SER A 24 7.65 0.91 1.25
C SER A 24 8.83 1.82 0.94
N ILE A 25 9.83 1.31 0.22
CA ILE A 25 10.98 2.11 -0.22
C ILE A 25 10.54 3.22 -1.18
N SER A 26 9.55 2.97 -2.05
CA SER A 26 9.09 3.99 -3.00
C SER A 26 8.30 5.11 -2.34
N HIS A 27 7.35 4.81 -1.43
CA HIS A 27 6.65 5.83 -0.66
C HIS A 27 7.61 6.64 0.22
N MET A 28 8.57 5.98 0.90
CA MET A 28 9.58 6.70 1.69
C MET A 28 10.53 7.53 0.82
N GLY A 29 10.75 7.14 -0.45
CA GLY A 29 11.47 7.96 -1.42
C GLY A 29 10.78 9.30 -1.72
N LEU A 30 9.44 9.35 -1.71
CA LEU A 30 8.67 10.60 -1.80
C LEU A 30 8.82 11.44 -0.54
N VAL A 31 8.79 10.81 0.64
CA VAL A 31 9.02 11.47 1.93
C VAL A 31 10.39 12.16 1.97
N ILE A 32 11.45 11.47 1.53
CA ILE A 32 12.80 12.06 1.45
C ILE A 32 12.80 13.27 0.52
N ALA A 33 12.19 13.16 -0.67
CA ALA A 33 12.11 14.29 -1.60
C ALA A 33 11.39 15.49 -0.97
N ALA A 34 10.29 15.25 -0.25
CA ALA A 34 9.52 16.29 0.42
C ALA A 34 10.29 16.97 1.58
N ILE A 35 11.00 16.19 2.40
CA ILE A 35 11.84 16.72 3.48
C ILE A 35 12.95 17.61 2.92
N MET A 36 13.54 17.26 1.77
CA MET A 36 14.60 18.05 1.15
C MET A 36 14.10 19.38 0.55
N VAL A 37 12.82 19.49 0.20
CA VAL A 37 12.21 20.75 -0.30
C VAL A 37 11.93 21.75 0.84
N GLN A 38 11.75 21.28 2.08
CA GLN A 38 11.64 22.11 3.29
C GLN A 38 10.58 23.23 3.27
N THR A 39 9.46 23.01 2.58
CA THR A 39 8.30 23.91 2.64
C THR A 39 7.29 23.40 3.65
N GLN A 40 6.41 24.28 4.15
CA GLN A 40 5.34 23.85 5.06
C GLN A 40 4.44 22.77 4.45
N TRP A 41 4.15 22.88 3.15
CA TRP A 41 3.37 21.89 2.41
C TRP A 41 4.12 20.56 2.26
N SER A 42 5.45 20.59 2.04
CA SER A 42 6.24 19.37 1.88
C SER A 42 6.43 18.63 3.22
N LEU A 43 6.66 19.36 4.32
CA LEU A 43 6.82 18.77 5.65
C LEU A 43 5.51 18.18 6.18
N SER A 44 4.39 18.88 6.00
CA SER A 44 3.07 18.38 6.38
C SER A 44 2.65 17.17 5.53
N GLY A 45 2.91 17.21 4.21
CA GLY A 45 2.73 16.06 3.33
C GLY A 45 3.61 14.86 3.69
N ALA A 46 4.88 15.10 4.06
CA ALA A 46 5.79 14.07 4.55
C ALA A 46 5.27 13.42 5.84
N MET A 47 4.79 14.21 6.80
CA MET A 47 4.24 13.69 8.06
C MET A 47 2.97 12.86 7.81
N ALA A 48 2.03 13.39 7.02
CA ALA A 48 0.83 12.67 6.63
C ALA A 48 1.15 11.33 5.95
N LEU A 49 2.08 11.33 4.98
CA LEU A 49 2.46 10.12 4.27
C LEU A 49 3.19 9.11 5.17
N MET A 50 4.06 9.54 6.09
CA MET A 50 4.74 8.64 7.01
C MET A 50 3.75 7.90 7.92
N ILE A 51 2.80 8.62 8.51
CA ILE A 51 1.78 8.00 9.37
C ILE A 51 0.91 7.06 8.54
N ALA A 52 0.39 7.55 7.42
CA ALA A 52 -0.53 6.80 6.59
C ALA A 52 0.13 5.52 6.04
N HIS A 53 1.35 5.65 5.51
CA HIS A 53 2.15 4.52 5.04
C HIS A 53 2.48 3.53 6.17
N GLY A 54 2.75 4.00 7.38
CA GLY A 54 3.00 3.14 8.53
C GLY A 54 1.83 2.19 8.80
N PHE A 55 0.59 2.69 8.74
CA PHE A 55 -0.61 1.88 8.88
C PHE A 55 -0.88 0.99 7.66
N THR A 56 -0.73 1.49 6.43
CA THR A 56 -1.02 0.69 5.23
C THR A 56 -0.03 -0.44 5.03
N SER A 57 1.27 -0.19 5.19
CA SER A 57 2.33 -1.19 5.01
C SER A 57 2.28 -2.27 6.07
N SER A 58 2.06 -1.92 7.34
CA SER A 58 1.88 -2.90 8.42
C SER A 58 0.66 -3.77 8.19
N ALA A 59 -0.47 -3.19 7.75
CA ALA A 59 -1.67 -3.95 7.40
C ALA A 59 -1.43 -4.91 6.21
N LEU A 60 -0.70 -4.48 5.17
CA LEU A 60 -0.28 -5.34 4.06
C LEU A 60 0.61 -6.50 4.52
N PHE A 61 1.59 -6.24 5.39
CA PHE A 61 2.44 -7.30 5.96
C PHE A 61 1.63 -8.30 6.79
N CYS A 62 0.62 -7.83 7.52
CA CYS A 62 -0.28 -8.71 8.25
C CYS A 62 -1.15 -9.55 7.32
N LEU A 63 -1.70 -8.97 6.25
CA LEU A 63 -2.42 -9.74 5.22
C LEU A 63 -1.52 -10.79 4.57
N ALA A 64 -0.31 -10.42 4.18
CA ALA A 64 0.69 -11.35 3.66
C ALA A 64 1.06 -12.45 4.68
N ASN A 65 0.97 -12.16 5.97
CA ASN A 65 1.16 -13.18 7.00
C ASN A 65 -0.04 -14.12 7.12
N THR A 66 -1.28 -13.62 7.08
CA THR A 66 -2.49 -14.47 7.12
C THR A 66 -2.57 -15.42 5.93
N THR A 67 -2.12 -14.98 4.74
CA THR A 67 -2.00 -15.87 3.57
C THR A 67 -0.89 -16.90 3.77
N TYR A 68 0.29 -16.45 4.25
CA TYR A 68 1.42 -17.34 4.53
C TYR A 68 1.09 -18.41 5.58
N GLU A 69 0.35 -18.08 6.64
CA GLU A 69 -0.03 -19.05 7.67
C GLU A 69 -0.84 -20.22 7.09
N ARG A 70 -1.61 -19.98 6.02
CA ARG A 70 -2.43 -20.97 5.31
C ARG A 70 -1.69 -21.70 4.20
N THR A 71 -0.89 -21.00 3.40
CA THR A 71 -0.23 -21.58 2.21
C THR A 71 1.18 -22.08 2.48
N LYS A 72 1.80 -21.63 3.58
CA LYS A 72 3.23 -21.82 3.93
C LYS A 72 4.20 -21.38 2.83
N THR A 73 3.76 -20.53 1.91
CA THR A 73 4.58 -20.00 0.82
C THR A 73 4.37 -18.49 0.67
N ARG A 74 5.42 -17.79 0.26
CA ARG A 74 5.39 -16.34 -0.01
C ARG A 74 5.26 -16.00 -1.49
N ILE A 75 5.29 -17.01 -2.35
CA ILE A 75 5.30 -16.87 -3.81
C ILE A 75 3.87 -16.56 -4.28
N MET A 76 3.65 -15.38 -4.88
CA MET A 76 2.31 -14.88 -5.21
C MET A 76 1.51 -15.82 -6.12
N ILE A 77 2.17 -16.43 -7.12
CA ILE A 77 1.47 -17.32 -8.06
C ILE A 77 0.93 -18.58 -7.40
N LEU A 78 1.50 -18.99 -6.26
CA LEU A 78 1.03 -20.12 -5.46
C LEU A 78 -0.07 -19.72 -4.46
N THR A 79 -0.28 -18.43 -4.22
CA THR A 79 -1.24 -17.89 -3.26
C THR A 79 -2.45 -17.23 -3.93
N ARG A 80 -2.92 -17.77 -5.06
CA ARG A 80 -4.02 -17.23 -5.87
C ARG A 80 -5.39 -17.80 -5.50
N GLY A 81 -6.47 -17.10 -5.88
CA GLY A 81 -7.85 -17.60 -5.79
C GLY A 81 -8.51 -17.50 -4.42
N PHE A 82 -8.02 -16.63 -3.53
CA PHE A 82 -8.62 -16.45 -2.20
C PHE A 82 -10.00 -15.79 -2.19
N HIS A 83 -10.44 -15.16 -3.28
CA HIS A 83 -11.78 -14.56 -3.39
C HIS A 83 -12.91 -15.54 -3.11
N ASN A 84 -12.85 -16.72 -3.73
CA ASN A 84 -13.90 -17.72 -3.58
C ASN A 84 -13.85 -18.45 -2.23
N ILE A 85 -12.70 -18.42 -1.56
CA ILE A 85 -12.43 -19.20 -0.34
C ILE A 85 -12.66 -18.34 0.92
N LEU A 86 -12.11 -17.12 0.93
CA LEU A 86 -12.08 -16.21 2.09
C LEU A 86 -12.61 -14.82 1.70
N PRO A 87 -13.89 -14.67 1.33
CA PRO A 87 -14.43 -13.43 0.81
C PRO A 87 -14.25 -12.25 1.78
N MET A 88 -14.38 -12.48 3.09
CA MET A 88 -14.14 -11.45 4.10
C MET A 88 -12.67 -11.04 4.25
N LEU A 89 -11.71 -11.91 3.93
CA LEU A 89 -10.31 -11.50 3.85
C LEU A 89 -10.08 -10.65 2.59
N THR A 90 -10.81 -10.95 1.52
CA THR A 90 -10.63 -10.27 0.23
C THR A 90 -11.10 -8.83 0.26
N THR A 91 -12.10 -8.50 1.08
CA THR A 91 -12.51 -7.11 1.33
C THR A 91 -11.41 -6.33 2.05
N TRP A 92 -10.72 -6.94 3.02
CA TRP A 92 -9.54 -6.33 3.66
C TRP A 92 -8.40 -6.12 2.67
N TRP A 93 -8.11 -7.11 1.83
CA TRP A 93 -7.12 -7.00 0.75
C TRP A 93 -7.46 -5.85 -0.20
N LEU A 94 -8.72 -5.71 -0.61
CA LEU A 94 -9.13 -4.63 -1.50
C LEU A 94 -8.98 -3.27 -0.83
N LEU A 95 -9.53 -3.11 0.38
CA LEU A 95 -9.50 -1.84 1.11
C LEU A 95 -8.09 -1.32 1.33
N ILE A 96 -7.17 -2.20 1.75
CA ILE A 96 -5.78 -1.80 2.03
C ILE A 96 -4.99 -1.58 0.74
N ASN A 97 -5.26 -2.32 -0.34
CA ASN A 97 -4.69 -1.98 -1.64
C ASN A 97 -5.16 -0.62 -2.12
N LEU A 98 -6.44 -0.27 -1.95
CA LEU A 98 -6.96 1.06 -2.30
C LEU A 98 -6.32 2.17 -1.46
N MET A 99 -6.03 1.92 -0.18
CA MET A 99 -5.25 2.83 0.65
C MET A 99 -3.80 2.96 0.15
N ASN A 100 -3.17 1.86 -0.27
CA ASN A 100 -1.82 1.87 -0.81
C ASN A 100 -1.72 2.59 -2.16
N ILE A 101 -2.77 2.55 -2.99
CA ILE A 101 -2.92 3.32 -4.24
C ILE A 101 -3.11 4.82 -3.96
N ALA A 102 -3.30 5.20 -2.70
CA ALA A 102 -3.64 6.56 -2.31
C ALA A 102 -4.95 7.02 -2.96
N THR A 103 -6.01 6.21 -2.88
CA THR A 103 -7.33 6.63 -3.35
C THR A 103 -7.97 7.68 -2.42
N PRO A 104 -8.64 8.71 -2.94
CA PRO A 104 -9.37 9.65 -2.10
C PRO A 104 -10.54 8.94 -1.39
N PRO A 105 -10.83 9.20 -0.10
CA PRO A 105 -10.31 10.27 0.76
C PRO A 105 -9.16 9.85 1.72
N THR A 106 -8.36 8.84 1.40
CA THR A 106 -7.35 8.29 2.35
C THR A 106 -6.23 9.27 2.70
N MET A 107 -5.59 9.10 3.87
CA MET A 107 -4.44 9.92 4.27
C MET A 107 -3.21 9.75 3.38
N ASN A 108 -3.06 8.60 2.71
CA ASN A 108 -2.03 8.41 1.69
C ASN A 108 -2.21 9.44 0.56
N PHE A 109 -3.46 9.62 0.10
CA PHE A 109 -3.80 10.60 -0.94
C PHE A 109 -3.48 12.03 -0.48
N THR A 110 -3.87 12.41 0.73
CA THR A 110 -3.60 13.77 1.24
C THR A 110 -2.10 14.03 1.36
N GLY A 111 -1.32 13.07 1.86
CA GLY A 111 0.13 13.19 1.95
C GLY A 111 0.80 13.31 0.58
N GLU A 112 0.46 12.43 -0.35
CA GLU A 112 1.03 12.43 -1.70
C GLU A 112 0.64 13.66 -2.51
N LEU A 113 -0.58 14.18 -2.36
CA LEU A 113 -1.03 15.41 -3.02
C LEU A 113 -0.25 16.63 -2.51
N LEU A 114 -0.07 16.75 -1.18
CA LEU A 114 0.73 17.83 -0.59
C LEU A 114 2.18 17.77 -1.08
N ILE A 115 2.79 16.57 -1.10
CA ILE A 115 4.13 16.37 -1.63
C ILE A 115 4.19 16.76 -3.11
N ALA A 116 3.24 16.32 -3.94
CA ALA A 116 3.17 16.66 -5.36
C ALA A 116 3.11 18.18 -5.59
N SER A 117 2.27 18.89 -4.83
CA SER A 117 2.15 20.34 -4.94
C SER A 117 3.46 21.06 -4.59
N SER A 118 4.15 20.61 -3.55
CA SER A 118 5.44 21.19 -3.14
C SER A 118 6.56 20.91 -4.14
N LEU A 119 6.60 19.70 -4.70
CA LEU A 119 7.58 19.32 -5.73
C LEU A 119 7.34 20.08 -7.04
N PHE A 120 6.08 20.26 -7.43
CA PHE A 120 5.71 21.05 -8.60
C PHE A 120 6.15 22.51 -8.46
N ASN A 121 5.94 23.10 -7.28
CA ASN A 121 6.42 24.45 -6.98
C ASN A 121 7.95 24.55 -6.96
N TRP A 122 8.65 23.49 -6.53
CA TRP A 122 10.12 23.45 -6.55
C TRP A 122 10.67 23.34 -7.98
N CYS A 123 10.15 22.41 -8.78
CA CYS A 123 10.47 22.31 -10.20
C CYS A 123 9.31 21.62 -10.95
N PRO A 124 8.65 22.30 -11.91
CA PRO A 124 7.47 21.75 -12.59
C PRO A 124 7.71 20.42 -13.32
N THR A 125 8.93 20.14 -13.76
CA THR A 125 9.27 18.88 -14.46
C THR A 125 9.14 17.65 -13.55
N THR A 126 9.15 17.83 -12.23
CA THR A 126 8.97 16.74 -11.25
C THR A 126 7.60 16.09 -11.34
N ILE A 127 6.59 16.78 -11.88
CA ILE A 127 5.23 16.22 -12.02
C ILE A 127 5.19 15.01 -12.94
N ILE A 128 6.07 14.96 -13.95
CA ILE A 128 6.16 13.82 -14.87
C ILE A 128 6.64 12.59 -14.10
N MET A 129 7.70 12.74 -13.30
CA MET A 129 8.24 11.66 -12.48
C MET A 129 7.26 11.23 -11.40
N PHE A 130 6.56 12.18 -10.77
CA PHE A 130 5.53 11.90 -9.78
C PHE A 130 4.35 11.13 -10.41
N GLY A 131 3.82 11.59 -11.54
CA GLY A 131 2.74 10.92 -12.26
C GLY A 131 3.11 9.50 -12.69
N LEU A 132 4.34 9.30 -13.18
CA LEU A 132 4.86 7.95 -13.48
C LEU A 132 4.95 7.09 -12.22
N SER A 133 5.43 7.62 -11.09
CA SER A 133 5.43 6.85 -9.84
C SER A 133 4.03 6.44 -9.42
N MET A 134 3.04 7.34 -9.49
CA MET A 134 1.65 7.04 -9.14
C MET A 134 1.06 5.96 -10.05
N LEU A 135 1.29 6.05 -11.36
CA LEU A 135 0.83 5.02 -12.30
C LEU A 135 1.42 3.65 -11.98
N ILE A 136 2.72 3.59 -11.67
CA ILE A 136 3.38 2.32 -11.31
C ILE A 136 2.87 1.81 -9.96
N THR A 137 2.61 2.70 -8.99
CA THR A 137 2.03 2.31 -7.70
C THR A 137 0.66 1.69 -7.84
N ALA A 138 -0.20 2.27 -8.70
CA ALA A 138 -1.50 1.70 -9.03
C ALA A 138 -1.37 0.34 -9.71
N SER A 139 -0.43 0.18 -10.65
CA SER A 139 -0.28 -1.07 -11.39
C SER A 139 0.25 -2.22 -10.54
N TYR A 140 1.30 -2.03 -9.71
CA TYR A 140 1.81 -3.13 -8.89
C TYR A 140 0.85 -3.51 -7.75
N SER A 141 0.11 -2.56 -7.18
CA SER A 141 -0.84 -2.85 -6.09
C SER A 141 -2.09 -3.57 -6.59
N LEU A 142 -2.63 -3.16 -7.74
CA LEU A 142 -3.68 -3.92 -8.41
C LEU A 142 -3.17 -5.30 -8.85
N HIS A 143 -1.93 -5.41 -9.33
CA HIS A 143 -1.32 -6.70 -9.64
C HIS A 143 -1.20 -7.59 -8.39
N MET A 144 -0.78 -7.05 -7.25
CA MET A 144 -0.72 -7.75 -5.96
C MET A 144 -2.11 -8.26 -5.54
N PHE A 145 -3.16 -7.43 -5.66
CA PHE A 145 -4.53 -7.83 -5.37
C PHE A 145 -5.02 -8.93 -6.31
N LEU A 146 -4.90 -8.75 -7.63
CA LEU A 146 -5.40 -9.69 -8.63
C LEU A 146 -4.66 -11.04 -8.55
N SER A 147 -3.34 -11.02 -8.38
CA SER A 147 -2.54 -12.25 -8.30
C SER A 147 -2.84 -13.09 -7.07
N THR A 148 -3.21 -12.48 -5.95
CA THR A 148 -3.52 -13.19 -4.70
C THR A 148 -5.00 -13.56 -4.57
N GLN A 149 -5.91 -12.67 -4.96
CA GLN A 149 -7.34 -12.87 -4.72
C GLN A 149 -8.06 -13.57 -5.87
N MET A 150 -7.69 -13.30 -7.12
CA MET A 150 -8.40 -13.80 -8.29
C MET A 150 -7.82 -15.12 -8.82
N GLY A 151 -8.57 -15.74 -9.74
CA GLY A 151 -8.19 -17.00 -10.39
C GLY A 151 -8.57 -18.25 -9.58
N THR A 152 -8.16 -19.41 -10.09
CA THR A 152 -8.41 -20.69 -9.42
C THR A 152 -7.23 -21.06 -8.51
N PRO A 153 -7.47 -21.50 -7.27
CA PRO A 153 -6.37 -21.91 -6.38
C PRO A 153 -5.55 -23.05 -7.01
N LEU A 154 -4.23 -22.94 -6.92
CA LEU A 154 -3.29 -23.89 -7.51
C LEU A 154 -3.02 -25.09 -6.57
N LEU A 155 -2.97 -24.80 -5.27
CA LEU A 155 -2.87 -25.81 -4.22
C LEU A 155 -4.27 -26.28 -3.83
N ASN A 156 -4.44 -27.60 -3.79
CA ASN A 156 -5.65 -28.23 -3.28
C ASN A 156 -5.59 -28.38 -1.76
N THR A 157 -5.27 -27.29 -1.06
CA THR A 157 -5.16 -27.27 0.40
C THR A 157 -6.48 -26.88 1.03
N MET A 158 -6.92 -27.66 2.03
CA MET A 158 -8.00 -27.25 2.92
C MET A 158 -7.56 -25.99 3.66
N THR A 159 -8.29 -24.90 3.44
CA THR A 159 -8.00 -23.59 4.02
C THR A 159 -8.96 -23.34 5.18
N HIS A 160 -8.41 -23.00 6.34
CA HIS A 160 -9.22 -22.62 7.48
C HIS A 160 -9.87 -21.25 7.25
N PRO A 161 -11.13 -21.05 7.72
CA PRO A 161 -11.81 -19.77 7.62
C PRO A 161 -11.05 -18.66 8.35
N THR A 162 -11.39 -17.41 8.07
CA THR A 162 -10.79 -16.27 8.77
C THR A 162 -11.13 -16.29 10.26
N HIS A 163 -10.11 -16.13 11.10
CA HIS A 163 -10.31 -16.11 12.54
C HIS A 163 -10.69 -14.69 13.01
N SER A 164 -11.41 -14.59 14.13
CA SER A 164 -11.78 -13.29 14.74
C SER A 164 -10.56 -12.41 15.03
N ARG A 165 -9.44 -13.01 15.45
CA ARG A 165 -8.15 -12.33 15.65
C ARG A 165 -7.67 -11.62 14.39
N GLU A 166 -7.82 -12.23 13.22
CA GLU A 166 -7.38 -11.66 11.95
C GLU A 166 -8.24 -10.44 11.59
N HIS A 167 -9.56 -10.54 11.75
CA HIS A 167 -10.45 -9.40 11.53
C HIS A 167 -10.19 -8.26 12.50
N LEU A 168 -10.00 -8.54 13.79
CA LEU A 168 -9.66 -7.54 14.79
C LEU A 168 -8.36 -6.83 14.42
N LEU A 169 -7.34 -7.59 14.00
CA LEU A 169 -6.07 -7.03 13.56
C LEU A 169 -6.27 -6.06 12.38
N MET A 170 -7.05 -6.45 11.36
CA MET A 170 -7.30 -5.58 10.21
C MET A 170 -8.10 -4.33 10.59
N MET A 171 -9.08 -4.47 11.49
CA MET A 171 -9.85 -3.34 12.04
C MET A 171 -8.94 -2.34 12.77
N LEU A 172 -8.02 -2.84 13.60
CA LEU A 172 -7.10 -1.99 14.36
C LEU A 172 -6.10 -1.22 13.48
N HIS A 173 -5.83 -1.68 12.26
CA HIS A 173 -5.03 -0.92 11.30
C HIS A 173 -5.87 0.10 10.53
N THR A 174 -7.05 -0.32 10.06
CA THR A 174 -7.84 0.45 9.09
C THR A 174 -8.69 1.53 9.75
N VAL A 175 -9.30 1.24 10.91
CA VAL A 175 -10.18 2.20 11.60
C VAL A 175 -9.43 3.46 12.03
N PRO A 176 -8.25 3.39 12.68
CA PRO A 176 -7.52 4.61 13.04
C PRO A 176 -7.15 5.45 11.83
N LEU A 177 -6.68 4.81 10.75
CA LEU A 177 -6.31 5.51 9.53
C LEU A 177 -7.51 6.22 8.88
N MET A 178 -8.69 5.57 8.85
CA MET A 178 -9.92 6.18 8.36
C MET A 178 -10.39 7.33 9.25
N LEU A 179 -10.28 7.21 10.57
CA LEU A 179 -10.62 8.30 11.50
C LEU A 179 -9.71 9.52 11.30
N ILE A 180 -8.41 9.30 11.11
CA ILE A 180 -7.45 10.38 10.81
C ILE A 180 -7.80 11.02 9.46
N SER A 181 -8.21 10.25 8.45
CA SER A 181 -8.60 10.79 7.14
C SER A 181 -9.80 11.74 7.19
N LEU A 182 -10.70 11.56 8.17
CA LEU A 182 -11.83 12.46 8.39
C LEU A 182 -11.42 13.78 9.06
N LYS A 183 -10.30 13.80 9.79
CA LYS A 183 -9.76 14.98 10.48
C LYS A 183 -8.24 15.06 10.30
N PRO A 184 -7.76 15.35 9.07
CA PRO A 184 -6.33 15.37 8.77
C PRO A 184 -5.56 16.44 9.57
N GLU A 185 -6.24 17.49 10.04
CA GLU A 185 -5.73 18.56 10.90
C GLU A 185 -5.10 18.06 12.22
N LEU A 186 -5.39 16.83 12.66
CA LEU A 186 -4.77 16.25 13.85
C LEU A 186 -3.31 15.84 13.62
N VAL A 187 -2.90 15.72 12.36
CA VAL A 187 -1.57 15.22 11.95
C VAL A 187 -0.79 16.25 11.14
N ILE A 188 -1.46 17.00 10.27
CA ILE A 188 -0.89 17.96 9.32
C ILE A 188 -0.70 19.32 9.99
#